data_AF-A0A654CL57-F1
#
_entry.id   AF-A0A654CL57-F1
#
_cell.length_a   1.000
_cell.length_b   1.000
_cell.length_c   1.000
_cell.angle_alpha   90.00
_cell.angle_beta   90.00
_cell.angle_gamma   90.00
#
_symmetry.space_group_name_H-M   'P 1'
#
loop_
_entity.id
_entity.type
_entity.pdbx_description
1 polymer ?
#
loop_
_entity_poly.entity_id
_entity_poly.type
_entity_poly.pdbx_seq_one_letter_code
_entity_poly.pdbx_strand_id
1 'polypeptide(L)'
;MPQLRYLAHRTNQRIFQHLTVEKIIGQVLEEHGIQADAYQFQLGSIYPEREYCVQYDETDLHFVQRLCEEEGIHYHFQHSADGHILTFGDDQTVFPRLAPLAYQQDTGLVADDPVIKHFGARLETRTSQVTRRDYDFEKPRLQLEAKAEGDAQPKLEDYDYPGRYTDRERGKHLAKRALERHRHDFEQAEGDGDSPTLVSGHFLDLTDHPRSEWNQLWLLTDVQHEGKQPQVLEESVTSDTQPADGFTQGYRNRFTATPWGVPYRPPLKHPKPRILGSQSAVVTGPAGEEIHCDQYGRVKVQFFWDREGQADDKTSCWLRVSSSWAGDRYGAITIPRIGMEVLITFLEARRPSRRQDQLLATRQLKLGR
;
A
#
# COMPACT_ATOMS: atom_id res chain seq x y z
N MET A 1 14.23 -6.20 -15.64
CA MET A 1 13.47 -5.29 -14.75
C MET A 1 11.99 -5.45 -15.06
N PRO A 2 11.11 -5.62 -14.06
CA PRO A 2 9.68 -5.81 -14.29
C PRO A 2 9.04 -4.54 -14.88
N GLN A 3 8.02 -4.68 -15.72
CA GLN A 3 7.34 -3.55 -16.38
C GLN A 3 6.75 -2.56 -15.37
N LEU A 4 6.33 -3.06 -14.20
CA LEU A 4 5.85 -2.25 -13.08
C LEU A 4 6.82 -1.13 -12.67
N ARG A 5 8.14 -1.31 -12.88
CA ARG A 5 9.14 -0.29 -12.55
C ARG A 5 8.98 0.98 -13.37
N TYR A 6 8.44 0.91 -14.58
CA TYR A 6 8.25 2.07 -15.44
C TYR A 6 7.26 3.09 -14.86
N LEU A 7 6.31 2.66 -14.03
CA LEU A 7 5.37 3.52 -13.32
C LEU A 7 6.07 4.48 -12.33
N ALA A 8 7.33 4.21 -11.97
CA ALA A 8 8.13 5.11 -11.14
C ALA A 8 8.54 6.40 -11.87
N HIS A 9 8.38 6.45 -13.20
CA HIS A 9 8.85 7.55 -14.03
C HIS A 9 7.71 8.47 -14.53
N ARG A 10 6.44 8.14 -14.24
CA ARG A 10 5.29 9.00 -14.52
C ARG A 10 4.70 9.53 -13.21
N THR A 11 4.62 10.86 -13.09
CA THR A 11 4.00 11.56 -11.96
C THR A 11 2.73 12.24 -12.43
N ASN A 12 1.66 12.17 -11.63
CA ASN A 12 0.35 12.68 -12.04
C ASN A 12 -0.44 13.33 -10.89
N GLN A 13 -1.47 14.09 -11.27
CA GLN A 13 -2.48 14.69 -10.41
C GLN A 13 -3.85 14.41 -11.04
N ARG A 14 -4.64 13.51 -10.43
CA ARG A 14 -5.92 13.06 -10.97
C ARG A 14 -6.84 12.47 -9.91
N ILE A 15 -8.11 12.34 -10.26
CA ILE A 15 -9.20 11.96 -9.38
C ILE A 15 -9.85 10.66 -9.89
N PHE A 16 -10.04 9.71 -8.99
CA PHE A 16 -10.82 8.48 -9.21
C PHE A 16 -12.06 8.52 -8.33
N GLN A 17 -13.23 8.20 -8.89
CA GLN A 17 -14.52 8.24 -8.19
C GLN A 17 -15.33 6.98 -8.43
N HIS A 18 -15.99 6.49 -7.38
CA HIS A 18 -16.87 5.33 -7.44
C HIS A 18 -16.19 4.08 -8.03
N LEU A 19 -14.91 3.88 -7.68
CA LEU A 19 -14.12 2.72 -8.10
C LEU A 19 -13.59 1.97 -6.88
N THR A 20 -13.54 0.65 -6.98
CA THR A 20 -12.82 -0.18 -6.02
C THR A 20 -11.31 0.02 -6.18
N VAL A 21 -10.54 -0.34 -5.15
CA VAL A 21 -9.07 -0.26 -5.21
C VAL A 21 -8.50 -1.07 -6.39
N GLU A 22 -9.09 -2.23 -6.70
CA GLU A 22 -8.68 -3.10 -7.81
C GLU A 22 -8.89 -2.41 -9.15
N LYS A 23 -10.06 -1.79 -9.36
CA LYS A 23 -10.37 -1.05 -10.58
C LYS A 23 -9.42 0.13 -10.77
N ILE A 24 -9.11 0.86 -9.70
CA ILE A 24 -8.16 1.98 -9.74
C ILE A 24 -6.77 1.48 -10.14
N ILE A 25 -6.26 0.45 -9.46
CA ILE A 25 -4.94 -0.12 -9.75
C ILE A 25 -4.90 -0.67 -11.18
N GLY A 26 -5.91 -1.43 -11.60
CA GLY A 26 -6.02 -1.97 -12.95
C GLY A 26 -5.96 -0.88 -14.02
N GLN A 27 -6.74 0.20 -13.86
CA GLN A 27 -6.70 1.34 -14.78
C GLN A 27 -5.29 1.95 -14.89
N VAL A 28 -4.59 2.13 -13.77
CA VAL A 28 -3.21 2.66 -13.78
C VAL A 28 -2.23 1.71 -14.48
N LEU A 29 -2.38 0.39 -14.29
CA LEU A 29 -1.55 -0.62 -14.93
C LEU A 29 -1.78 -0.67 -16.46
N GLU A 30 -3.05 -0.70 -16.89
CA GLU A 30 -3.43 -0.76 -18.30
C GLU A 30 -2.96 0.46 -19.08
N GLU A 31 -2.98 1.65 -18.48
CA GLU A 31 -2.40 2.88 -19.06
C GLU A 31 -0.89 2.77 -19.36
N HIS A 32 -0.18 1.88 -18.66
CA HIS A 32 1.23 1.61 -18.88
C HIS A 32 1.48 0.39 -19.77
N GLY A 33 0.44 -0.13 -20.41
CA GLY A 33 0.53 -1.30 -21.29
C GLY A 33 0.58 -2.64 -20.56
N ILE A 34 0.39 -2.66 -19.24
CA ILE A 34 0.29 -3.90 -18.45
C ILE A 34 -1.18 -4.34 -18.52
N GLN A 35 -1.50 -5.17 -19.50
CA GLN A 35 -2.87 -5.62 -19.79
C GLN A 35 -3.32 -6.77 -18.88
N ALA A 36 -4.58 -7.17 -18.98
CA ALA A 36 -5.22 -8.17 -18.12
C ALA A 36 -4.60 -9.58 -18.15
N ASP A 37 -3.70 -9.87 -19.09
CA ASP A 37 -2.91 -11.11 -19.15
C ASP A 37 -1.59 -11.02 -18.35
N ALA A 38 -1.17 -9.81 -17.96
CA ALA A 38 0.08 -9.54 -17.25
C ALA A 38 -0.10 -9.23 -15.75
N TYR A 39 -1.33 -9.14 -15.26
CA TYR A 39 -1.62 -8.99 -13.84
C TYR A 39 -2.92 -9.71 -13.44
N GLN A 40 -3.04 -10.03 -12.15
CA GLN A 40 -4.26 -10.64 -11.61
C GLN A 40 -4.50 -10.22 -10.15
N PHE A 41 -5.77 -10.21 -9.75
CA PHE A 41 -6.21 -9.99 -8.38
C PHE A 41 -6.76 -11.31 -7.81
N GLN A 42 -6.14 -11.80 -6.73
CA GLN A 42 -6.60 -12.96 -5.97
C GLN A 42 -6.94 -12.50 -4.55
N LEU A 43 -8.08 -11.81 -4.42
CA LEU A 43 -8.49 -11.19 -3.17
C LEU A 43 -9.65 -11.97 -2.54
N GLY A 44 -9.50 -12.38 -1.28
CA GLY A 44 -10.54 -13.03 -0.50
C GLY A 44 -11.49 -12.05 0.19
N SER A 45 -11.06 -10.80 0.41
CA SER A 45 -11.87 -9.74 1.02
C SER A 45 -12.64 -8.91 -0.01
N ILE A 46 -13.79 -8.38 0.40
CA ILE A 46 -14.55 -7.40 -0.40
C ILE A 46 -14.03 -6.00 -0.08
N TYR A 47 -13.56 -5.30 -1.12
CA TYR A 47 -13.10 -3.92 -1.03
C TYR A 47 -14.19 -2.95 -1.49
N PRO A 48 -14.66 -2.04 -0.61
CA PRO A 48 -15.73 -1.12 -0.98
C PRO A 48 -15.26 -0.13 -2.04
N GLU A 49 -16.22 0.34 -2.85
CA GLU A 49 -15.97 1.44 -3.77
C GLU A 49 -15.60 2.71 -2.99
N ARG A 50 -14.56 3.38 -3.47
CA ARG A 50 -14.13 4.67 -2.92
C ARG A 50 -14.95 5.75 -3.61
N GLU A 51 -15.74 6.49 -2.83
CA GLU A 51 -16.47 7.67 -3.34
C GLU A 51 -15.51 8.65 -4.02
N TYR A 52 -14.34 8.85 -3.41
CA TYR A 52 -13.33 9.78 -3.89
C TYR A 52 -11.92 9.31 -3.52
N CYS A 53 -11.03 9.25 -4.50
CA CYS A 53 -9.62 8.88 -4.31
C CYS A 53 -8.73 9.73 -5.22
N VAL A 54 -7.80 10.46 -4.63
CA VAL A 54 -6.88 11.33 -5.38
C VAL A 54 -5.47 10.72 -5.45
N GLN A 55 -4.90 10.74 -6.64
CA GLN A 55 -3.45 10.71 -6.86
C GLN A 55 -2.97 12.16 -6.97
N TYR A 56 -2.13 12.61 -6.05
CA TYR A 56 -1.69 14.01 -6.01
C TYR A 56 -0.18 14.11 -5.84
N ASP A 57 0.52 14.55 -6.87
CA ASP A 57 1.97 14.81 -6.81
C ASP A 57 2.79 13.58 -6.36
N GLU A 58 2.39 12.42 -6.87
CA GLU A 58 3.08 11.14 -6.67
C GLU A 58 3.18 10.37 -7.97
N THR A 59 4.21 9.52 -8.05
CA THR A 59 4.38 8.62 -9.19
C THR A 59 3.25 7.59 -9.23
N ASP A 60 2.94 7.07 -10.42
CA ASP A 60 1.94 6.01 -10.58
C ASP A 60 2.33 4.76 -9.75
N LEU A 61 3.62 4.46 -9.63
CA LEU A 61 4.10 3.35 -8.80
C LEU A 61 3.84 3.61 -7.32
N HIS A 62 4.19 4.81 -6.85
CA HIS A 62 3.98 5.22 -5.46
C HIS A 62 2.47 5.20 -5.11
N PHE A 63 1.62 5.64 -6.04
CA PHE A 63 0.16 5.60 -5.89
C PHE A 63 -0.35 4.17 -5.71
N VAL A 64 0.01 3.25 -6.62
CA VAL A 64 -0.39 1.83 -6.54
C VAL A 64 0.10 1.20 -5.24
N GLN A 65 1.38 1.40 -4.89
CA GLN A 65 1.96 0.85 -3.66
C GLN A 65 1.27 1.40 -2.41
N ARG A 66 0.97 2.69 -2.37
CA ARG A 66 0.22 3.33 -1.29
C ARG A 66 -1.18 2.73 -1.15
N LEU A 67 -1.89 2.51 -2.25
CA LEU A 67 -3.22 1.87 -2.21
C LEU A 67 -3.15 0.44 -1.69
N CYS A 68 -2.18 -0.34 -2.17
CA CYS A 68 -1.91 -1.69 -1.66
C CYS A 68 -1.62 -1.67 -0.14
N GLU A 69 -0.77 -0.75 0.30
CA GLU A 69 -0.44 -0.56 1.72
C GLU A 69 -1.65 -0.19 2.59
N GLU A 70 -2.53 0.69 2.09
CA GLU A 70 -3.74 1.11 2.79
C GLU A 70 -4.69 -0.06 3.04
N GLU A 71 -4.85 -0.92 2.03
CA GLU A 71 -5.76 -2.07 2.06
C GLU A 71 -5.14 -3.34 2.66
N GLY A 72 -3.81 -3.36 2.83
CA GLY A 72 -3.07 -4.55 3.22
C GLY A 72 -2.96 -5.60 2.12
N ILE A 73 -3.07 -5.18 0.86
CA ILE A 73 -2.87 -6.02 -0.33
C ILE A 73 -1.37 -6.09 -0.60
N HIS A 74 -0.80 -7.28 -0.67
CA HIS A 74 0.56 -7.48 -1.14
C HIS A 74 0.55 -7.79 -2.64
N TYR A 75 1.71 -7.73 -3.27
CA TYR A 75 1.89 -8.26 -4.62
C TYR A 75 3.23 -8.96 -4.75
N HIS A 76 3.31 -9.90 -5.69
CA HIS A 76 4.53 -10.60 -6.05
C HIS A 76 4.53 -10.91 -7.55
N PHE A 77 5.69 -11.26 -8.08
CA PHE A 77 5.84 -11.67 -9.48
C PHE A 77 5.91 -13.18 -9.59
N GLN A 78 5.14 -13.74 -10.51
CA GLN A 78 5.27 -15.13 -10.94
C GLN A 78 5.97 -15.14 -12.30
N HIS A 79 7.15 -15.73 -12.34
CA HIS A 79 8.00 -15.75 -13.52
C HIS A 79 7.84 -17.05 -14.31
N SER A 80 7.83 -16.94 -15.64
CA SER A 80 7.93 -18.05 -16.58
C SER A 80 8.97 -17.73 -17.64
N ALA A 81 9.25 -18.70 -18.53
CA ALA A 81 10.14 -18.46 -19.67
C ALA A 81 9.59 -17.40 -20.63
N ASP A 82 8.26 -17.28 -20.71
CA ASP A 82 7.56 -16.40 -21.65
C ASP A 82 7.25 -15.01 -21.08
N GLY A 83 7.41 -14.80 -19.77
CA GLY A 83 7.11 -13.52 -19.15
C GLY A 83 6.99 -13.55 -17.64
N HIS A 84 6.25 -12.58 -17.10
CA HIS A 84 5.92 -12.52 -15.68
C HIS A 84 4.50 -12.00 -15.49
N ILE A 85 3.82 -12.50 -14.47
CA ILE A 85 2.50 -12.04 -14.05
C ILE A 85 2.65 -11.34 -12.70
N LEU A 86 2.07 -10.15 -12.58
CA LEU A 86 1.96 -9.41 -11.33
C LEU A 86 0.71 -9.87 -10.57
N THR A 87 0.89 -10.62 -9.49
CA THR A 87 -0.22 -11.15 -8.68
C THR A 87 -0.43 -10.28 -7.45
N PHE A 88 -1.63 -9.73 -7.29
CA PHE A 88 -2.08 -9.06 -6.07
C PHE A 88 -2.87 -10.02 -5.18
N GLY A 89 -2.61 -10.00 -3.88
CA GLY A 89 -3.23 -10.88 -2.89
C GLY A 89 -3.47 -10.20 -1.54
N ASP A 90 -4.41 -10.71 -0.76
CA ASP A 90 -4.69 -10.23 0.60
C ASP A 90 -4.65 -11.33 1.67
N ASP A 91 -4.33 -12.56 1.28
CA ASP A 91 -4.10 -13.68 2.19
C ASP A 91 -2.89 -14.54 1.75
N GLN A 92 -2.52 -15.49 2.58
CA GLN A 92 -1.31 -16.28 2.36
C GLN A 92 -1.48 -17.38 1.31
N THR A 93 -2.70 -17.80 0.98
CA THR A 93 -2.96 -18.87 0.02
C THR A 93 -2.59 -18.47 -1.41
N VAL A 94 -2.49 -17.16 -1.67
CA VAL A 94 -2.09 -16.56 -2.95
C VAL A 94 -0.61 -16.79 -3.25
N PHE A 95 0.23 -17.02 -2.24
CA PHE A 95 1.66 -17.26 -2.45
C PHE A 95 1.91 -18.71 -2.91
N PRO A 96 2.58 -18.92 -4.05
CA PRO A 96 2.98 -20.24 -4.53
C PRO A 96 4.03 -20.89 -3.61
N ARG A 97 4.17 -22.22 -3.71
CA ARG A 97 5.15 -23.01 -2.95
C ARG A 97 6.31 -23.43 -3.85
N LEU A 98 7.53 -23.28 -3.35
CA LEU A 98 8.74 -23.83 -3.96
C LEU A 98 8.89 -25.32 -3.62
N ALA A 99 9.82 -25.99 -4.31
CA ALA A 99 10.28 -27.30 -3.90
C ALA A 99 10.91 -27.22 -2.49
N PRO A 100 10.73 -28.23 -1.63
CA PRO A 100 11.39 -28.27 -0.33
C PRO A 100 12.90 -28.20 -0.45
N LEU A 101 13.57 -27.56 0.53
CA LEU A 101 15.02 -27.55 0.64
C LEU A 101 15.45 -28.00 2.03
N ALA A 102 16.42 -28.90 2.06
CA ALA A 102 17.04 -29.36 3.28
C ALA A 102 17.99 -28.30 3.84
N TYR A 103 18.00 -28.21 5.17
CA TYR A 103 19.05 -27.54 5.91
C TYR A 103 20.23 -28.49 6.07
N GLN A 104 21.40 -28.04 5.66
CA GLN A 104 22.66 -28.72 5.88
C GLN A 104 23.71 -27.70 6.27
N GLN A 105 24.15 -27.76 7.53
CA GLN A 105 25.15 -26.85 8.06
C GLN A 105 26.42 -26.88 7.20
N ASP A 106 26.93 -25.69 6.87
CA ASP A 106 28.15 -25.58 6.08
C ASP A 106 29.34 -26.23 6.82
N THR A 107 29.88 -27.30 6.23
CA THR A 107 31.05 -28.03 6.72
C THR A 107 32.28 -27.79 5.85
N GLY A 108 32.21 -26.86 4.89
CA GLY A 108 33.27 -26.59 3.91
C GLY A 108 33.31 -27.60 2.74
N LEU A 109 32.38 -28.57 2.72
CA LEU A 109 32.15 -29.46 1.59
C LEU A 109 30.96 -28.94 0.78
N VAL A 110 31.07 -28.99 -0.55
CA VAL A 110 29.96 -28.65 -1.45
C VAL A 110 28.96 -29.81 -1.40
N ALA A 111 27.70 -29.51 -1.06
CA ALA A 111 26.63 -30.50 -1.12
C ALA A 111 26.34 -30.87 -2.58
N ASP A 112 25.93 -32.13 -2.81
CA ASP A 112 25.59 -32.61 -4.16
C ASP A 112 24.32 -31.92 -4.70
N ASP A 113 23.38 -31.59 -3.81
CA ASP A 113 22.14 -30.87 -4.10
C ASP A 113 22.14 -29.47 -3.45
N PRO A 114 21.39 -28.50 -3.98
CA PRO A 114 21.28 -27.18 -3.35
C PRO A 114 20.61 -27.25 -1.97
N VAL A 115 21.19 -26.56 -0.99
CA VAL A 115 20.78 -26.61 0.42
C VAL A 115 20.71 -25.23 1.06
N ILE A 116 20.01 -25.15 2.18
CA ILE A 116 20.09 -24.02 3.11
C ILE A 116 21.23 -24.30 4.10
N LYS A 117 22.21 -23.40 4.16
CA LYS A 117 23.45 -23.56 4.94
C LYS A 117 23.36 -22.94 6.32
N HIS A 118 22.75 -21.76 6.37
CA HIS A 118 22.48 -21.05 7.61
C HIS A 118 21.01 -20.69 7.65
N PHE A 119 20.42 -20.84 8.83
CA PHE A 119 19.05 -20.45 9.11
C PHE A 119 18.95 -20.04 10.57
N GLY A 120 18.48 -18.83 10.82
CA GLY A 120 18.29 -18.30 12.17
C GLY A 120 17.01 -17.51 12.24
N ALA A 121 16.16 -17.83 13.23
CA ALA A 121 14.97 -17.05 13.53
C ALA A 121 15.23 -16.08 14.69
N ARG A 122 14.75 -14.84 14.53
CA ARG A 122 14.71 -13.81 15.58
C ARG A 122 13.26 -13.49 15.92
N LEU A 123 13.03 -13.24 17.21
CA LEU A 123 11.76 -12.80 17.74
C LEU A 123 11.89 -11.37 18.25
N GLU A 124 10.92 -10.52 17.93
CA GLU A 124 10.88 -9.15 18.43
C GLU A 124 9.52 -8.78 18.99
N THR A 125 9.54 -7.93 20.03
CA THR A 125 8.32 -7.36 20.58
C THR A 125 7.66 -6.46 19.52
N ARG A 126 6.35 -6.62 19.37
CA ARG A 126 5.50 -5.85 18.45
C ARG A 126 4.25 -5.38 19.15
N THR A 127 3.58 -4.40 18.55
CA THR A 127 2.22 -3.98 18.91
C THR A 127 1.30 -5.20 19.02
N SER A 128 0.53 -5.27 20.11
CA SER A 128 -0.41 -6.36 20.39
C SER A 128 -1.87 -5.92 20.29
N GLN A 129 -2.13 -4.62 20.23
CA GLN A 129 -3.47 -4.05 20.06
C GLN A 129 -3.46 -2.86 19.10
N VAL A 130 -4.49 -2.76 18.27
CA VAL A 130 -4.72 -1.62 17.39
C VAL A 130 -6.11 -1.04 17.65
N THR A 131 -6.17 0.27 17.84
CA THR A 131 -7.43 1.03 17.88
C THR A 131 -7.42 2.09 16.79
N ARG A 132 -8.51 2.19 16.03
CA ARG A 132 -8.73 3.23 15.04
C ARG A 132 -10.02 3.97 15.36
N ARG A 133 -10.03 5.27 15.09
CA ARG A 133 -11.20 6.11 15.27
C ARG A 133 -11.45 6.99 14.04
N ASP A 134 -12.72 7.27 13.77
CA ASP A 134 -13.11 8.21 12.72
C ASP A 134 -14.37 9.01 13.13
N TYR A 135 -14.78 9.92 12.27
CA TYR A 135 -15.98 10.72 12.40
C TYR A 135 -16.75 10.77 11.08
N ASP A 136 -18.04 10.45 11.17
CA ASP A 136 -19.00 10.58 10.08
C ASP A 136 -20.00 11.68 10.44
N PHE A 137 -20.07 12.71 9.59
CA PHE A 137 -20.94 13.86 9.82
C PHE A 137 -22.42 13.53 9.59
N GLU A 138 -22.74 12.48 8.83
CA GLU A 138 -24.11 12.01 8.65
C GLU A 138 -24.60 11.25 9.90
N LYS A 139 -23.67 10.71 10.69
CA LYS A 139 -23.92 9.97 11.93
C LYS A 139 -23.12 10.55 13.11
N PRO A 140 -23.31 11.84 13.47
CA PRO A 140 -22.38 12.56 14.34
C PRO A 140 -22.37 12.06 15.80
N ARG A 141 -23.43 11.36 16.23
CA ARG A 141 -23.54 10.77 17.58
C ARG A 141 -22.95 9.36 17.66
N LEU A 142 -22.63 8.74 16.53
CA LEU A 142 -22.08 7.39 16.48
C LEU A 142 -20.58 7.44 16.78
N GLN A 143 -20.16 6.79 17.86
CA GLN A 143 -18.73 6.58 18.11
C GLN A 143 -18.20 5.52 17.14
N LEU A 144 -17.54 6.00 16.07
CA LEU A 144 -16.85 5.18 15.08
C LEU A 144 -15.47 4.80 15.58
N GLU A 145 -15.42 3.78 16.42
CA GLU A 145 -14.20 3.18 16.96
C GLU A 145 -14.15 1.70 16.59
N ALA A 146 -12.97 1.24 16.14
CA ALA A 146 -12.72 -0.15 15.81
C ALA A 146 -11.42 -0.62 16.48
N LYS A 147 -11.44 -1.87 16.95
CA LYS A 147 -10.32 -2.49 17.69
C LYS A 147 -9.98 -3.85 17.12
N ALA A 148 -8.70 -4.16 17.11
CA ALA A 148 -8.17 -5.50 16.89
C ALA A 148 -7.15 -5.81 17.98
N GLU A 149 -7.21 -7.00 18.55
CA GLU A 149 -6.37 -7.44 19.67
C GLU A 149 -5.84 -8.85 19.36
N GLY A 150 -4.55 -9.05 19.61
CA GLY A 150 -3.91 -10.37 19.56
C GLY A 150 -3.57 -10.87 20.96
N ASP A 151 -3.07 -12.10 21.05
CA ASP A 151 -2.87 -12.78 22.34
C ASP A 151 -1.60 -12.35 23.11
N ALA A 152 -0.73 -11.56 22.47
CA ALA A 152 0.57 -11.19 23.02
C ALA A 152 0.48 -10.21 24.21
N GLN A 153 1.31 -10.43 25.23
CA GLN A 153 1.43 -9.57 26.42
C GLN A 153 2.81 -8.89 26.50
N PRO A 154 2.92 -7.68 27.09
CA PRO A 154 1.83 -6.84 27.57
C PRO A 154 0.99 -6.26 26.41
N LYS A 155 -0.18 -5.69 26.74
CA LYS A 155 -0.98 -4.93 25.77
C LYS A 155 -0.24 -3.63 25.39
N LEU A 156 0.28 -3.59 24.17
CA LEU A 156 0.95 -2.45 23.56
C LEU A 156 0.03 -1.94 22.45
N GLU A 157 -0.63 -0.81 22.71
CA GLU A 157 -1.64 -0.24 21.83
C GLU A 157 -1.03 0.74 20.82
N ASP A 158 -1.45 0.58 19.56
CA ASP A 158 -1.32 1.58 18.51
C ASP A 158 -2.69 2.22 18.23
N TYR A 159 -2.85 3.48 18.63
CA TYR A 159 -4.06 4.28 18.41
C TYR A 159 -3.86 5.33 17.30
N ASP A 160 -4.81 5.44 16.37
CA ASP A 160 -4.78 6.48 15.34
C ASP A 160 -6.16 7.07 14.99
N TYR A 161 -6.16 8.34 14.59
CA TYR A 161 -7.28 9.11 14.06
C TYR A 161 -6.77 10.09 12.99
N PRO A 162 -7.38 10.16 11.80
CA PRO A 162 -8.59 9.44 11.36
C PRO A 162 -8.32 8.06 10.73
N GLY A 163 -9.23 7.11 10.94
CA GLY A 163 -9.12 5.70 10.51
C GLY A 163 -9.53 5.40 9.06
N ARG A 164 -10.12 6.36 8.34
CA ARG A 164 -10.61 6.28 6.95
C ARG A 164 -11.73 5.27 6.71
N TYR A 165 -12.73 5.30 7.58
CA TYR A 165 -13.96 4.51 7.40
C TYR A 165 -15.17 5.26 7.91
N THR A 166 -16.33 4.95 7.35
CA THR A 166 -17.64 5.50 7.75
C THR A 166 -18.55 4.44 8.36
N ASP A 167 -18.21 3.16 8.21
CA ASP A 167 -18.92 2.03 8.80
C ASP A 167 -18.03 1.18 9.73
N ARG A 168 -18.67 0.43 10.63
CA ARG A 168 -17.98 -0.34 11.67
C ARG A 168 -17.23 -1.56 11.13
N GLU A 169 -17.77 -2.23 10.11
CA GLU A 169 -17.16 -3.46 9.57
C GLU A 169 -15.87 -3.14 8.84
N ARG A 170 -15.85 -2.06 8.05
CA ARG A 170 -14.65 -1.52 7.44
C ARG A 170 -13.62 -1.09 8.49
N GLY A 171 -14.06 -0.44 9.56
CA GLY A 171 -13.18 -0.09 10.68
C GLY A 171 -12.50 -1.32 11.30
N LYS A 172 -13.27 -2.38 11.58
CA LYS A 172 -12.73 -3.66 12.10
C LYS A 172 -11.73 -4.29 11.14
N HIS A 173 -12.05 -4.30 9.84
CA HIS A 173 -11.15 -4.82 8.81
C HIS A 173 -9.82 -4.07 8.80
N LEU A 174 -9.84 -2.73 8.78
CA LEU A 174 -8.62 -1.91 8.78
C LEU A 174 -7.81 -2.05 10.08
N ALA A 175 -8.48 -2.15 11.23
CA ALA A 175 -7.80 -2.40 12.51
C ALA A 175 -7.11 -3.78 12.51
N LYS A 176 -7.77 -4.81 11.99
CA LYS A 176 -7.19 -6.16 11.84
C LYS A 176 -5.98 -6.14 10.92
N ARG A 177 -6.10 -5.53 9.73
CA ARG A 177 -4.98 -5.39 8.77
C ARG A 177 -3.80 -4.62 9.37
N ALA A 178 -4.07 -3.61 10.19
CA ALA A 178 -3.01 -2.87 10.88
C ALA A 178 -2.30 -3.71 11.96
N LEU A 179 -3.03 -4.52 12.73
CA LEU A 179 -2.43 -5.43 13.70
C LEU A 179 -1.59 -6.52 13.00
N GLU A 180 -2.13 -7.14 11.94
CA GLU A 180 -1.40 -8.11 11.11
C GLU A 180 -0.09 -7.50 10.58
N ARG A 181 -0.13 -6.25 10.09
CA ARG A 181 1.06 -5.54 9.62
C ARG A 181 2.09 -5.30 10.72
N HIS A 182 1.69 -4.86 11.90
CA HIS A 182 2.61 -4.69 13.03
C HIS A 182 3.27 -5.99 13.45
N ARG A 183 2.59 -7.12 13.23
CA ARG A 183 3.06 -8.44 13.66
C ARG A 183 3.70 -9.25 12.55
N HIS A 184 3.73 -8.77 11.31
CA HIS A 184 4.18 -9.58 10.17
C HIS A 184 5.62 -10.10 10.32
N ASP A 185 6.46 -9.36 11.03
CA ASP A 185 7.88 -9.63 11.30
C ASP A 185 8.17 -9.84 12.80
N PHE A 186 7.16 -10.20 13.60
CA PHE A 186 7.40 -10.52 15.01
C PHE A 186 8.33 -11.73 15.15
N GLU A 187 8.24 -12.67 14.21
CA GLU A 187 9.14 -13.78 13.99
C GLU A 187 9.68 -13.67 12.57
N GLN A 188 10.99 -13.46 12.44
CA GLN A 188 11.65 -13.34 11.15
C GLN A 188 12.84 -14.28 11.10
N ALA A 189 12.92 -15.05 10.02
CA ALA A 189 14.07 -15.88 9.71
C ALA A 189 15.02 -15.15 8.75
N GLU A 190 16.31 -15.35 8.97
CA GLU A 190 17.39 -14.96 8.07
C GLU A 190 18.19 -16.22 7.74
N GLY A 191 18.55 -16.38 6.46
CA GLY A 191 19.31 -17.53 6.03
C GLY A 191 20.10 -17.29 4.75
N ASP A 192 20.98 -18.24 4.45
CA ASP A 192 21.75 -18.29 3.21
C ASP A 192 21.90 -19.72 2.71
N GLY A 193 22.12 -19.84 1.40
CA GLY A 193 22.25 -21.10 0.70
C GLY A 193 22.74 -20.93 -0.73
N ASP A 194 22.68 -22.00 -1.50
CA ASP A 194 23.16 -22.05 -2.90
C ASP A 194 22.06 -22.45 -3.89
N SER A 195 20.80 -22.48 -3.45
CA SER A 195 19.67 -22.75 -4.35
C SER A 195 19.37 -21.58 -5.33
N PRO A 196 19.37 -21.80 -6.65
CA PRO A 196 18.96 -20.79 -7.63
C PRO A 196 17.45 -20.62 -7.72
N THR A 197 16.66 -21.48 -7.08
CA THR A 197 15.20 -21.51 -7.20
C THR A 197 14.48 -20.63 -6.17
N LEU A 198 15.21 -20.02 -5.23
CA LEU A 198 14.61 -19.12 -4.25
C LEU A 198 14.07 -17.86 -4.94
N VAL A 199 12.81 -17.50 -4.65
CA VAL A 199 12.15 -16.32 -5.21
C VAL A 199 11.31 -15.67 -4.10
N SER A 200 11.35 -14.35 -3.98
CA SER A 200 10.49 -13.61 -3.05
C SER A 200 9.00 -13.79 -3.38
N GLY A 201 8.14 -13.74 -2.37
CA GLY A 201 6.70 -13.97 -2.56
C GLY A 201 6.37 -15.44 -2.83
N HIS A 202 7.22 -16.37 -2.40
CA HIS A 202 6.96 -17.80 -2.45
C HIS A 202 7.21 -18.41 -1.07
N PHE A 203 6.49 -19.49 -0.76
CA PHE A 203 6.75 -20.31 0.41
C PHE A 203 7.86 -21.32 0.14
N LEU A 204 8.84 -21.36 1.03
CA LEU A 204 9.86 -22.39 1.11
C LEU A 204 9.50 -23.37 2.24
N ASP A 205 9.45 -24.66 1.92
CA ASP A 205 9.37 -25.72 2.92
C ASP A 205 10.79 -26.08 3.37
N LEU A 206 11.14 -25.74 4.60
CA LEU A 206 12.46 -26.06 5.17
C LEU A 206 12.41 -27.46 5.80
N THR A 207 13.36 -28.32 5.45
CA THR A 207 13.47 -29.67 6.03
C THR A 207 14.81 -29.87 6.73
N ASP A 208 14.89 -30.91 7.56
CA ASP A 208 16.14 -31.41 8.16
C ASP A 208 16.92 -30.41 9.04
N HIS A 209 16.29 -29.31 9.45
CA HIS A 209 16.86 -28.42 10.46
C HIS A 209 16.84 -29.11 11.83
N PRO A 210 17.94 -29.06 12.63
CA PRO A 210 18.02 -29.70 13.95
C PRO A 210 16.93 -29.27 14.94
N ARG A 211 16.43 -28.04 14.78
CA ARG A 211 15.22 -27.55 15.47
C ARG A 211 13.99 -27.91 14.64
N SER A 212 13.24 -28.92 15.08
CA SER A 212 12.06 -29.42 14.37
C SER A 212 10.95 -28.38 14.18
N GLU A 213 10.83 -27.42 15.09
CA GLU A 213 9.90 -26.27 14.99
C GLU A 213 10.17 -25.35 13.79
N TRP A 214 11.39 -25.38 13.24
CA TRP A 214 11.74 -24.58 12.05
C TRP A 214 11.50 -25.34 10.75
N ASN A 215 11.25 -26.65 10.82
CA ASN A 215 10.89 -27.46 9.66
C ASN A 215 9.41 -27.24 9.30
N GLN A 216 9.14 -26.08 8.71
CA GLN A 216 7.81 -25.60 8.35
C GLN A 216 7.89 -24.72 7.10
N LEU A 217 6.73 -24.21 6.66
CA LEU A 217 6.63 -23.27 5.55
C LEU A 217 7.03 -21.85 5.97
N TRP A 218 7.94 -21.26 5.21
CA TRP A 218 8.46 -19.90 5.39
C TRP A 218 8.21 -19.07 4.14
N LEU A 219 7.50 -17.95 4.28
CA LEU A 219 7.30 -16.99 3.18
C LEU A 219 8.58 -16.19 2.98
N LEU A 220 9.22 -16.33 1.82
CA LEU A 220 10.39 -15.53 1.46
C LEU A 220 9.95 -14.09 1.16
N THR A 221 10.39 -13.13 1.96
CA THR A 221 10.01 -11.70 1.82
C THR A 221 11.08 -10.88 1.09
N ASP A 222 12.36 -11.28 1.19
CA ASP A 222 13.48 -10.73 0.44
C ASP A 222 14.43 -11.87 0.05
N VAL A 223 14.95 -11.83 -1.18
CA VAL A 223 15.98 -12.76 -1.65
C VAL A 223 17.02 -11.97 -2.45
N GLN A 224 18.28 -12.14 -2.09
CA GLN A 224 19.43 -11.53 -2.75
C GLN A 224 20.29 -12.61 -3.36
N HIS A 225 20.47 -12.53 -4.67
CA HIS A 225 21.25 -13.49 -5.44
C HIS A 225 22.62 -12.90 -5.78
N GLU A 226 23.70 -13.65 -5.56
CA GLU A 226 25.06 -13.26 -5.93
C GLU A 226 25.74 -14.39 -6.71
N GLY A 227 26.20 -14.08 -7.92
CA GLY A 227 26.95 -15.01 -8.76
C GLY A 227 28.29 -14.40 -9.20
N LYS A 228 29.37 -15.17 -9.15
CA LYS A 228 30.71 -14.78 -9.59
C LYS A 228 31.30 -15.86 -10.51
N GLN A 229 31.70 -15.45 -11.71
CA GLN A 229 32.34 -16.32 -12.70
C GLN A 229 33.67 -15.71 -13.16
N PRO A 230 34.79 -16.02 -12.46
CA PRO A 230 36.09 -15.42 -12.77
C PRO A 230 36.72 -15.89 -14.09
N GLN A 231 36.33 -17.07 -14.59
CA GLN A 231 36.93 -17.73 -15.77
C GLN A 231 36.64 -17.06 -17.13
N VAL A 232 35.91 -15.94 -17.18
CA VAL A 232 35.60 -15.22 -18.44
C VAL A 232 36.62 -14.09 -18.72
N LEU A 233 37.53 -13.79 -17.79
CA LEU A 233 38.43 -12.61 -17.81
C LEU A 233 39.93 -12.95 -17.66
N GLU A 234 40.37 -14.17 -17.99
CA GLU A 234 41.79 -14.56 -17.79
C GLU A 234 42.81 -13.75 -18.64
N GLU A 235 42.39 -12.98 -19.64
CA GLU A 235 43.30 -12.07 -20.37
C GLU A 235 43.42 -10.67 -19.76
N SER A 236 42.59 -10.28 -18.80
CA SER A 236 42.66 -8.93 -18.22
C SER A 236 41.98 -8.84 -16.86
N VAL A 237 42.73 -9.11 -15.78
CA VAL A 237 42.79 -8.32 -14.53
C VAL A 237 43.76 -9.00 -13.55
N THR A 238 44.88 -8.33 -13.27
CA THR A 238 45.80 -8.59 -12.15
C THR A 238 45.38 -7.75 -10.93
N SER A 239 44.21 -8.00 -10.33
CA SER A 239 43.84 -7.30 -9.09
C SER A 239 43.70 -8.28 -7.93
N ASP A 240 44.71 -8.27 -7.06
CA ASP A 240 44.79 -8.91 -5.74
C ASP A 240 43.79 -8.33 -4.72
N THR A 241 42.55 -8.06 -5.10
CA THR A 241 41.48 -7.74 -4.15
C THR A 241 40.83 -9.03 -3.70
N GLN A 242 41.39 -9.65 -2.65
CA GLN A 242 40.71 -10.72 -1.94
C GLN A 242 39.39 -10.18 -1.36
N PRO A 243 38.23 -10.78 -1.70
CA PRO A 243 36.97 -10.41 -1.07
C PRO A 243 37.07 -10.57 0.45
N ALA A 244 36.55 -9.60 1.21
CA ALA A 244 36.59 -9.62 2.67
C ALA A 244 35.91 -10.87 3.29
N ASP A 245 35.02 -11.51 2.54
CA ASP A 245 34.28 -12.71 2.91
C ASP A 245 34.72 -13.99 2.17
N GLY A 246 35.82 -13.92 1.41
CA GLY A 246 36.39 -15.06 0.69
C GLY A 246 35.58 -15.59 -0.50
N PHE A 247 34.43 -14.99 -0.86
CA PHE A 247 33.60 -15.48 -1.95
C PHE A 247 34.16 -15.04 -3.31
N THR A 248 34.90 -15.93 -3.96
CA THR A 248 35.66 -15.65 -5.19
C THR A 248 35.03 -16.25 -6.46
N GLN A 249 34.25 -17.33 -6.33
CA GLN A 249 33.60 -18.02 -7.44
C GLN A 249 32.32 -18.72 -6.96
N GLY A 250 31.35 -18.87 -7.87
CA GLY A 250 30.15 -19.68 -7.66
C GLY A 250 28.88 -18.84 -7.54
N TYR A 251 27.87 -19.42 -6.92
CA TYR A 251 26.58 -18.80 -6.68
C TYR A 251 26.17 -18.98 -5.22
N ARG A 252 25.58 -17.93 -4.64
CA ARG A 252 24.95 -17.98 -3.32
C ARG A 252 23.75 -17.05 -3.28
N ASN A 253 22.88 -17.28 -2.32
CA ASN A 253 21.77 -16.40 -1.99
C ASN A 253 21.75 -16.08 -0.50
N ARG A 254 21.12 -14.96 -0.15
CA ARG A 254 20.71 -14.61 1.21
C ARG A 254 19.22 -14.27 1.16
N PHE A 255 18.48 -14.63 2.19
CA PHE A 255 17.04 -14.37 2.22
C PHE A 255 16.54 -14.01 3.62
N THR A 256 15.40 -13.32 3.64
CA THR A 256 14.59 -13.12 4.84
C THR A 256 13.24 -13.79 4.64
N ALA A 257 12.69 -14.35 5.72
CA ALA A 257 11.42 -15.06 5.66
C ALA A 257 10.56 -14.88 6.91
N THR A 258 9.26 -15.10 6.77
CA THR A 258 8.29 -15.07 7.88
C THR A 258 7.47 -16.36 7.88
N PRO A 259 7.08 -16.91 9.04
CA PRO A 259 6.41 -18.20 9.08
C PRO A 259 5.00 -18.13 8.47
N TRP A 260 4.52 -19.23 7.89
CA TRP A 260 3.18 -19.29 7.25
C TRP A 260 2.03 -18.97 8.21
N GLY A 261 2.21 -19.10 9.52
CA GLY A 261 1.17 -18.76 10.49
C GLY A 261 0.91 -17.25 10.59
N VAL A 262 1.76 -16.42 9.99
CA VAL A 262 1.79 -14.97 10.18
C VAL A 262 1.38 -14.26 8.89
N PRO A 263 0.17 -13.67 8.82
CA PRO A 263 -0.29 -13.00 7.62
C PRO A 263 0.61 -11.83 7.24
N TYR A 264 1.23 -11.93 6.07
CA TYR A 264 2.03 -10.84 5.54
C TYR A 264 1.16 -9.65 5.11
N ARG A 265 1.49 -8.46 5.60
CA ARG A 265 0.94 -7.19 5.12
C ARG A 265 2.08 -6.25 4.77
N PRO A 266 2.02 -5.55 3.64
CA PRO A 266 3.08 -4.63 3.26
C PRO A 266 3.27 -3.53 4.32
N PRO A 267 4.53 -3.18 4.65
CA PRO A 267 4.83 -2.07 5.54
C PRO A 267 4.40 -0.75 4.92
N LEU A 268 4.15 0.24 5.76
CA LEU A 268 3.61 1.54 5.39
C LEU A 268 4.69 2.51 4.87
N LYS A 269 5.33 2.19 3.74
CA LYS A 269 6.49 2.92 3.20
C LYS A 269 6.13 4.08 2.27
N HIS A 270 4.92 4.11 1.70
CA HIS A 270 4.52 5.11 0.69
C HIS A 270 3.47 6.07 1.28
N PRO A 271 3.89 7.13 2.02
CA PRO A 271 2.96 8.05 2.65
C PRO A 271 2.24 8.91 1.61
N LYS A 272 0.93 9.16 1.80
CA LYS A 272 0.19 10.07 0.91
C LYS A 272 0.86 11.45 0.89
N PRO A 273 1.16 12.03 -0.29
CA PRO A 273 1.68 13.40 -0.39
C PRO A 273 0.80 14.39 0.34
N ARG A 274 1.36 15.50 0.82
CA ARG A 274 0.68 16.47 1.69
C ARG A 274 0.42 17.80 0.99
N ILE A 275 -0.83 18.26 0.98
CA ILE A 275 -1.23 19.59 0.53
C ILE A 275 -1.15 20.52 1.75
N LEU A 276 -0.06 21.28 1.86
CA LEU A 276 0.29 22.05 3.07
C LEU A 276 -0.52 23.35 3.27
N GLY A 277 -1.58 23.55 2.50
CA GLY A 277 -2.40 24.76 2.57
C GLY A 277 -3.76 24.56 1.90
N SER A 278 -4.45 25.68 1.70
CA SER A 278 -5.68 25.69 0.93
C SER A 278 -5.37 25.91 -0.55
N GLN A 279 -6.23 25.38 -1.43
CA GLN A 279 -6.14 25.54 -2.88
C GLN A 279 -7.39 26.23 -3.39
N SER A 280 -7.31 26.97 -4.50
CA SER A 280 -8.51 27.47 -5.16
C SER A 280 -9.08 26.41 -6.12
N ALA A 281 -10.40 26.43 -6.27
CA ALA A 281 -11.15 25.59 -7.19
C ALA A 281 -12.39 26.37 -7.68
N VAL A 282 -12.99 25.93 -8.79
CA VAL A 282 -14.21 26.54 -9.35
C VAL A 282 -15.39 25.63 -9.07
N VAL A 283 -16.51 26.18 -8.60
CA VAL A 283 -17.74 25.41 -8.36
C VAL A 283 -18.32 24.92 -9.67
N THR A 284 -18.66 23.64 -9.74
CA THR A 284 -19.22 22.96 -10.93
C THR A 284 -20.61 22.41 -10.66
N GLY A 285 -21.32 22.06 -11.73
CA GLY A 285 -22.64 21.45 -11.69
C GLY A 285 -23.20 21.18 -13.09
N PRO A 286 -24.46 20.72 -13.20
CA PRO A 286 -25.09 20.39 -14.46
C PRO A 286 -25.20 21.60 -15.40
N ALA A 287 -25.18 21.33 -16.70
CA ALA A 287 -25.34 22.38 -17.71
C ALA A 287 -26.68 23.11 -17.55
N GLY A 288 -26.64 24.45 -17.51
CA GLY A 288 -27.82 25.31 -17.41
C GLY A 288 -28.31 25.57 -15.98
N GLU A 289 -27.71 24.95 -14.96
CA GLU A 289 -27.98 25.27 -13.56
C GLU A 289 -27.09 26.43 -13.07
N GLU A 290 -27.61 27.22 -12.13
CA GLU A 290 -26.83 28.26 -11.44
C GLU A 290 -26.34 27.81 -10.05
N ILE A 291 -27.10 26.92 -9.41
CA ILE A 291 -26.84 26.40 -8.05
C ILE A 291 -26.97 24.88 -8.09
N HIS A 292 -25.94 24.18 -7.65
CA HIS A 292 -25.94 22.73 -7.53
C HIS A 292 -25.46 22.31 -6.14
N CYS A 293 -26.39 21.89 -5.29
CA CYS A 293 -26.11 21.47 -3.92
C CYS A 293 -27.00 20.32 -3.45
N ASP A 294 -26.51 19.56 -2.47
CA ASP A 294 -27.27 18.48 -1.85
C ASP A 294 -28.01 18.90 -0.57
N GLN A 295 -28.64 17.95 0.12
CA GLN A 295 -29.38 18.18 1.36
C GLN A 295 -28.55 18.79 2.52
N TYR A 296 -27.23 18.72 2.44
CA TYR A 296 -26.31 19.28 3.43
C TYR A 296 -25.68 20.62 2.97
N GLY A 297 -26.11 21.16 1.83
CA GLY A 297 -25.54 22.38 1.25
C GLY A 297 -24.12 22.20 0.74
N ARG A 298 -23.72 20.96 0.40
CA ARG A 298 -22.42 20.66 -0.21
C ARG A 298 -22.42 21.09 -1.67
N VAL A 299 -21.24 21.35 -2.22
CA VAL A 299 -21.05 21.72 -3.64
C VAL A 299 -20.01 20.81 -4.28
N LYS A 300 -19.97 20.76 -5.61
CA LYS A 300 -18.92 20.12 -6.40
C LYS A 300 -17.98 21.17 -6.98
N VAL A 301 -16.72 20.81 -7.20
CA VAL A 301 -15.69 21.74 -7.68
C VAL A 301 -14.73 21.08 -8.66
N GLN A 302 -14.16 21.88 -9.55
CA GLN A 302 -13.00 21.50 -10.35
C GLN A 302 -11.74 22.19 -9.82
N PHE A 303 -10.73 21.38 -9.50
CA PHE A 303 -9.40 21.89 -9.16
C PHE A 303 -8.65 22.29 -10.42
N PHE A 304 -7.79 23.30 -10.32
CA PHE A 304 -7.00 23.77 -11.46
C PHE A 304 -5.95 22.76 -11.96
N TRP A 305 -5.58 21.80 -11.12
CA TRP A 305 -4.68 20.70 -11.50
C TRP A 305 -5.41 19.50 -12.09
N ASP A 306 -6.74 19.43 -11.96
CA ASP A 306 -7.53 18.33 -12.52
C ASP A 306 -7.73 18.55 -14.02
N ARG A 307 -6.92 17.84 -14.80
CA ARG A 307 -6.90 17.91 -16.27
C ARG A 307 -7.96 17.03 -16.93
N GLU A 308 -8.50 16.06 -16.20
CA GLU A 308 -9.45 15.07 -16.73
C GLU A 308 -10.90 15.49 -16.45
N GLY A 309 -11.12 16.34 -15.45
CA GLY A 309 -12.42 16.94 -15.12
C GLY A 309 -13.05 17.74 -16.26
N GLN A 310 -14.37 17.58 -16.42
CA GLN A 310 -15.16 18.17 -17.52
C GLN A 310 -15.97 19.42 -17.10
N ALA A 311 -15.66 19.99 -15.93
CA ALA A 311 -16.38 21.12 -15.33
C ALA A 311 -17.88 20.87 -15.09
N ASP A 312 -18.26 19.62 -14.86
CA ASP A 312 -19.64 19.15 -14.74
C ASP A 312 -19.99 18.67 -13.31
N ASP A 313 -21.18 18.09 -13.16
CA ASP A 313 -21.68 17.49 -11.93
C ASP A 313 -21.00 16.18 -11.54
N LYS A 314 -20.08 15.66 -12.36
CA LYS A 314 -19.32 14.42 -12.11
C LYS A 314 -17.85 14.68 -11.80
N THR A 315 -17.42 15.94 -11.86
CA THR A 315 -16.01 16.32 -11.73
C THR A 315 -15.43 16.04 -10.34
N SER A 316 -16.23 16.18 -9.26
CA SER A 316 -15.79 15.84 -7.91
C SER A 316 -16.87 15.19 -7.05
N CYS A 317 -16.45 14.73 -5.86
CA CYS A 317 -17.36 14.38 -4.79
C CYS A 317 -18.06 15.63 -4.22
N TRP A 318 -18.93 15.42 -3.23
CA TRP A 318 -19.60 16.51 -2.52
C TRP A 318 -18.73 17.12 -1.42
N LEU A 319 -18.41 18.40 -1.54
CA LEU A 319 -17.59 19.15 -0.57
C LEU A 319 -18.47 19.94 0.40
N ARG A 320 -18.21 19.80 1.70
CA ARG A 320 -18.88 20.62 2.73
C ARG A 320 -18.44 22.07 2.63
N VAL A 321 -19.40 22.98 2.71
CA VAL A 321 -19.16 24.42 2.69
C VAL A 321 -19.11 24.96 4.12
N SER A 322 -18.03 25.67 4.46
CA SER A 322 -17.93 26.40 5.73
C SER A 322 -18.93 27.55 5.76
N SER A 323 -19.66 27.68 6.87
CA SER A 323 -20.54 28.82 7.15
C SER A 323 -19.97 29.68 8.28
N SER A 324 -20.31 30.98 8.28
CA SER A 324 -19.99 31.88 9.39
C SER A 324 -20.70 31.48 10.69
N TRP A 325 -21.83 30.78 10.62
CA TRP A 325 -22.57 30.30 11.79
C TRP A 325 -23.48 29.12 11.42
N ALA A 326 -23.38 28.01 12.16
CA ALA A 326 -24.20 26.82 11.98
C ALA A 326 -24.67 26.24 13.34
N GLY A 327 -25.97 26.00 13.47
CA GLY A 327 -26.64 25.36 14.61
C GLY A 327 -27.66 24.32 14.15
N ASP A 328 -28.35 23.68 15.10
CA ASP A 328 -29.36 22.64 14.80
C ASP A 328 -30.59 23.28 14.13
N ARG A 329 -30.66 23.19 12.79
CA ARG A 329 -31.71 23.76 11.92
C ARG A 329 -31.77 25.30 11.88
N TYR A 330 -30.74 26.01 12.33
CA TYR A 330 -30.63 27.46 12.18
C TYR A 330 -29.17 27.86 11.93
N GLY A 331 -28.95 29.01 11.30
CA GLY A 331 -27.62 29.53 11.00
C GLY A 331 -27.61 30.38 9.73
N ALA A 332 -26.42 30.83 9.34
CA ALA A 332 -26.20 31.47 8.06
C ALA A 332 -25.96 30.39 7.00
N ILE A 333 -26.58 30.53 5.83
CA ILE A 333 -26.33 29.66 4.68
C ILE A 333 -26.08 30.53 3.47
N THR A 334 -24.94 30.35 2.80
CA THR A 334 -24.62 31.00 1.54
C THR A 334 -23.94 29.97 0.65
N ILE A 335 -24.73 29.37 -0.24
CA ILE A 335 -24.26 28.30 -1.12
C ILE A 335 -23.49 28.93 -2.29
N PRO A 336 -22.21 28.55 -2.52
CA PRO A 336 -21.45 28.97 -3.69
C PRO A 336 -22.17 28.57 -4.99
N ARG A 337 -22.24 29.49 -5.95
CA ARG A 337 -22.88 29.26 -7.26
C ARG A 337 -21.87 28.68 -8.25
N ILE A 338 -22.37 27.98 -9.27
CA ILE A 338 -21.55 27.45 -10.36
C ILE A 338 -20.74 28.59 -11.01
N GLY A 339 -19.46 28.35 -11.26
CA GLY A 339 -18.51 29.33 -11.78
C GLY A 339 -17.85 30.23 -10.73
N MET A 340 -18.28 30.18 -9.46
CA MET A 340 -17.59 30.90 -8.39
C MET A 340 -16.28 30.22 -8.01
N GLU A 341 -15.24 31.02 -7.79
CA GLU A 341 -13.98 30.58 -7.21
C GLU A 341 -14.12 30.44 -5.68
N VAL A 342 -13.70 29.28 -5.15
CA VAL A 342 -13.73 28.96 -3.73
C VAL A 342 -12.36 28.47 -3.27
N LEU A 343 -12.10 28.62 -1.97
CA LEU A 343 -10.89 28.16 -1.31
C LEU A 343 -11.15 26.80 -0.64
N ILE A 344 -10.53 25.74 -1.12
CA ILE A 344 -10.65 24.38 -0.59
C ILE A 344 -9.57 24.12 0.45
N THR A 345 -9.99 23.64 1.61
CA THR A 345 -9.13 23.19 2.71
C THR A 345 -9.25 21.67 2.85
N PHE A 346 -8.11 21.02 3.09
CA PHE A 346 -8.01 19.57 3.21
C PHE A 346 -7.98 19.21 4.70
N LEU A 347 -8.92 18.38 5.16
CA LEU A 347 -8.96 17.97 6.57
C LEU A 347 -7.75 17.08 6.89
N GLU A 348 -7.10 17.34 8.04
CA GLU A 348 -5.93 16.60 8.53
C GLU A 348 -4.64 16.71 7.69
N ALA A 349 -4.50 17.73 6.84
CA ALA A 349 -3.30 18.00 6.04
C ALA A 349 -1.96 18.16 6.82
N ARG A 350 -2.03 18.32 8.14
CA ARG A 350 -0.88 18.64 9.01
C ARG A 350 -0.15 17.45 9.62
N ARG A 351 -0.70 16.24 9.55
CA ARG A 351 0.00 15.00 9.98
C ARG A 351 0.42 14.18 8.76
N PRO A 352 1.40 13.27 8.89
CA PRO A 352 1.63 12.22 7.88
C PRO A 352 0.40 11.31 7.68
N SER A 353 -0.69 11.54 8.41
CA SER A 353 -2.01 10.96 8.21
C SER A 353 -2.60 11.42 6.88
N ARG A 354 -2.22 10.72 5.82
CA ARG A 354 -3.01 10.03 4.79
C ARG A 354 -4.47 10.40 4.45
N ARG A 355 -5.17 11.36 5.06
CA ARG A 355 -6.48 11.86 4.59
C ARG A 355 -6.28 13.14 3.78
N GLN A 356 -6.63 13.08 2.50
CA GLN A 356 -6.87 14.28 1.66
C GLN A 356 -8.19 14.20 0.91
N ASP A 357 -8.90 13.07 1.01
CA ASP A 357 -10.13 12.85 0.25
C ASP A 357 -11.36 13.44 0.96
N GLN A 358 -11.18 14.07 2.13
CA GLN A 358 -12.19 14.91 2.76
C GLN A 358 -11.81 16.39 2.62
N LEU A 359 -12.66 17.08 1.87
CA LEU A 359 -12.45 18.44 1.42
C LEU A 359 -13.50 19.36 2.03
N LEU A 360 -13.07 20.54 2.46
CA LEU A 360 -13.93 21.59 2.99
C LEU A 360 -13.78 22.83 2.11
N ALA A 361 -14.84 23.24 1.43
CA ALA A 361 -14.88 24.47 0.67
C ALA A 361 -15.15 25.66 1.61
N THR A 362 -14.34 26.69 1.51
CA THR A 362 -14.50 27.98 2.20
C THR A 362 -14.55 29.08 1.16
N ARG A 363 -15.45 30.04 1.33
CA ARG A 363 -15.58 31.12 0.37
C ARG A 363 -14.34 32.02 0.37
N GLN A 364 -13.83 32.37 -0.81
CA GLN A 364 -12.88 33.46 -0.93
C GLN A 364 -13.67 34.78 -0.92
N LEU A 365 -13.46 35.61 0.11
CA LEU A 365 -13.87 37.01 0.04
C LEU A 365 -12.91 37.70 -0.93
N LYS A 366 -13.28 37.82 -2.21
CA LYS A 366 -12.61 38.78 -3.09
C LYS A 366 -12.84 40.17 -2.49
N LEU A 367 -11.86 40.69 -1.77
CA LEU A 367 -11.70 42.13 -1.58
C LEU A 367 -11.53 42.69 -2.98
N GLY A 368 -12.61 43.24 -3.53
CA GLY A 368 -12.61 43.83 -4.86
C GLY A 368 -11.47 44.84 -4.99
N ARG A 369 -10.84 44.84 -6.16
CA ARG A 369 -10.25 46.06 -6.70
C ARG A 369 -11.23 46.67 -7.67
#